data_AF-G5IHX1-F1
#
_entry.id   AF-G5IHX1-F1
#
_cell.length_a   1.000
_cell.length_b   1.000
_cell.length_c   1.000
_cell.angle_alpha   90.00
_cell.angle_beta   90.00
_cell.angle_gamma   90.00
#
_symmetry.space_group_name_H-M   'P 1'
#
loop_
_entity.id
_entity.type
_entity.pdbx_description
1 polymer ?
#
loop_
_entity_poly.entity_id
_entity_poly.type
_entity_poly.pdbx_seq_one_letter_code
_entity_poly.pdbx_strand_id
1 'polypeptide(L)'
;MNRSLNCQPAGAYHLYKADAIDILSKVGGFDIAGLTGVFLGGAVYGIPVIIDGFISSTAALAAASICPMAVDYMLASHVSSEPAGHLILEYLSLQPPITAHMCLGEGTGAVASIPLLDMAVDIYHRMSTFEEIQIEDYQPL
;
A
#
# COMPACT_ATOMS: atom_id res chain seq x y z
N MET A 1 -10.31 18.56 -21.47
CA MET A 1 -9.74 19.75 -20.80
C MET A 1 -8.23 19.57 -20.76
N ASN A 2 -7.53 20.32 -21.61
CA ASN A 2 -6.13 20.14 -21.96
C ASN A 2 -5.24 20.66 -20.81
N ARG A 3 -4.75 19.77 -19.94
CA ARG A 3 -3.68 20.11 -18.98
C ARG A 3 -2.37 19.59 -19.54
N SER A 4 -1.78 20.39 -20.43
CA SER A 4 -0.35 20.37 -20.69
C SER A 4 0.38 20.74 -19.39
N LEU A 5 0.53 19.76 -18.51
CA LEU A 5 1.48 19.83 -17.41
C LEU A 5 2.86 19.87 -18.05
N ASN A 6 3.44 21.06 -18.05
CA ASN A 6 4.76 21.39 -18.58
C ASN A 6 5.84 20.78 -17.67
N CYS A 7 5.78 19.47 -17.42
CA CYS A 7 6.75 18.73 -16.63
C CYS A 7 7.94 18.40 -17.54
N GLN A 8 8.74 19.43 -17.83
CA GLN A 8 9.91 19.34 -18.70
C GLN A 8 10.88 18.15 -18.42
N PRO A 9 11.13 17.69 -17.18
CA PRO A 9 12.06 16.59 -16.96
C PRO A 9 11.54 15.22 -17.47
N ALA A 10 10.25 14.93 -17.38
CA ALA A 10 9.72 13.62 -17.80
C ALA A 10 9.82 13.40 -19.33
N GLY A 11 9.69 14.48 -20.10
CA GLY A 11 9.90 14.47 -21.54
C GLY A 11 11.37 14.25 -21.94
N ALA A 12 12.31 14.82 -21.17
CA ALA A 12 13.74 14.68 -21.41
C ALA A 12 14.25 13.24 -21.24
N TYR A 13 13.61 12.46 -20.36
CA TYR A 13 13.95 11.04 -20.11
C TYR A 13 13.02 10.04 -20.83
N HIS A 14 12.14 10.53 -21.72
CA HIS A 14 11.16 9.73 -22.47
C HIS A 14 10.20 8.88 -21.58
N LEU A 15 9.88 9.36 -20.38
CA LEU A 15 9.17 8.56 -19.36
C LEU A 15 7.68 8.33 -19.69
N TYR A 16 7.07 9.16 -20.53
CA TYR A 16 5.63 9.06 -20.84
C TYR A 16 5.21 7.78 -21.57
N LYS A 17 6.18 7.05 -22.14
CA LYS A 17 5.97 5.77 -22.84
C LYS A 17 6.78 4.63 -22.22
N ALA A 18 7.48 4.91 -21.13
CA ALA A 18 8.35 3.95 -20.46
C ALA A 18 7.52 2.97 -19.63
N ASP A 19 7.99 1.73 -19.54
CA ASP A 19 7.46 0.78 -18.56
C ASP A 19 7.99 1.10 -17.15
N ALA A 20 7.42 0.43 -16.14
CA ALA A 20 7.76 0.68 -14.75
C ALA A 20 9.24 0.41 -14.42
N ILE A 21 9.88 -0.56 -15.10
CA ILE A 21 11.29 -0.91 -14.87
C ILE A 21 12.18 0.20 -15.43
N ASP A 22 11.89 0.68 -16.64
CA ASP A 22 12.63 1.79 -17.27
C ASP A 22 12.49 3.08 -16.46
N ILE A 23 11.28 3.41 -15.96
CA ILE A 23 11.06 4.53 -15.05
C ILE A 23 11.91 4.39 -13.79
N LEU A 24 11.83 3.24 -13.13
CA LEU A 24 12.58 2.96 -11.89
C LEU A 24 14.09 3.06 -12.09
N SER A 25 14.59 2.62 -13.25
CA SER A 25 16.01 2.69 -13.61
C SER A 25 16.53 4.11 -13.86
N LYS A 26 15.66 5.03 -14.32
CA LYS A 26 16.04 6.40 -14.72
C LYS A 26 15.85 7.43 -13.62
N VAL A 27 14.77 7.31 -12.84
CA VAL A 27 14.36 8.32 -11.86
C VAL A 27 13.97 7.72 -10.49
N GLY A 28 14.23 6.44 -10.27
CA GLY A 28 14.05 5.79 -8.98
C GLY A 28 15.31 5.84 -8.10
N GLY A 29 15.36 4.91 -7.16
CA GLY A 29 16.49 4.66 -6.26
C GLY A 29 16.64 3.16 -5.98
N PHE A 30 17.82 2.74 -5.52
CA PHE A 30 18.07 1.33 -5.20
C PHE A 30 17.20 0.80 -4.07
N ASP A 31 16.85 1.66 -3.13
CA ASP A 31 15.89 1.42 -2.05
C ASP A 31 14.48 1.14 -2.58
N ILE A 32 13.96 1.99 -3.46
CA ILE A 32 12.65 1.81 -4.10
C ILE A 32 12.67 0.54 -4.96
N ALA A 33 13.76 0.28 -5.68
CA ALA A 33 13.90 -0.94 -6.48
C ALA A 33 13.93 -2.20 -5.62
N GLY A 34 14.65 -2.18 -4.49
CA GLY A 34 14.66 -3.26 -3.51
C GLY A 34 13.27 -3.51 -2.94
N LEU A 35 12.58 -2.47 -2.48
CA LEU A 35 11.21 -2.56 -1.94
C LEU A 35 10.20 -3.03 -2.98
N THR A 36 10.34 -2.60 -4.25
CA THR A 36 9.51 -3.09 -5.37
C THR A 36 9.62 -4.61 -5.48
N GLY A 37 10.85 -5.15 -5.37
CA GLY A 37 11.09 -6.59 -5.31
C GLY A 37 10.46 -7.26 -4.08
N VAL A 38 10.46 -6.61 -2.91
CA VAL A 38 9.78 -7.13 -1.71
C VAL A 38 8.28 -7.29 -1.93
N PHE A 39 7.61 -6.27 -2.50
CA PHE A 39 6.18 -6.35 -2.80
C PHE A 39 5.84 -7.44 -3.83
N LEU A 40 6.62 -7.53 -4.91
CA LEU A 40 6.46 -8.59 -5.91
C LEU A 40 6.71 -9.97 -5.29
N GLY A 41 7.73 -10.10 -4.46
CA GLY A 41 8.04 -11.33 -3.73
C GLY A 41 6.90 -11.75 -2.79
N GLY A 42 6.34 -10.79 -2.03
CA GLY A 42 5.17 -11.02 -1.19
C GLY A 42 4.01 -11.63 -1.97
N ALA A 43 3.70 -11.07 -3.14
CA ALA A 43 2.67 -11.60 -4.03
C ALA A 43 3.00 -13.02 -4.54
N VAL A 44 4.24 -13.27 -4.97
CA VAL A 44 4.70 -14.60 -5.43
C VAL A 44 4.56 -15.67 -4.35
N TYR A 45 4.85 -15.33 -3.10
CA TYR A 45 4.82 -16.27 -1.98
C TYR A 45 3.50 -16.28 -1.20
N GLY A 46 2.53 -15.46 -1.58
CA GLY A 46 1.26 -15.35 -0.87
C GLY A 46 1.39 -14.72 0.52
N ILE A 47 2.39 -13.85 0.72
CA ILE A 47 2.69 -13.20 1.99
C ILE A 47 2.30 -11.71 1.88
N PRO A 48 1.35 -11.22 2.71
CA PRO A 48 1.00 -9.81 2.75
C PRO A 48 2.19 -8.93 3.14
N VAL A 49 2.37 -7.82 2.43
CA VAL A 49 3.41 -6.81 2.70
C VAL A 49 2.75 -5.51 3.11
N ILE A 50 3.15 -4.99 4.27
CA ILE A 50 2.61 -3.74 4.81
C ILE A 50 3.37 -2.55 4.23
N ILE A 51 2.64 -1.64 3.58
CA ILE A 51 3.12 -0.34 3.12
C ILE A 51 3.26 0.59 4.34
N ASP A 52 4.44 1.17 4.51
CA ASP A 52 4.76 2.19 5.51
C ASP A 52 4.32 3.59 5.04
N GLY A 53 5.27 4.46 4.67
CA GLY A 53 5.02 5.81 4.17
C GLY A 53 5.30 5.97 2.67
N PHE A 54 5.57 7.20 2.24
CA PHE A 54 5.64 7.58 0.82
C PHE A 54 6.66 6.81 -0.03
N ILE A 55 7.86 6.52 0.50
CA ILE A 55 8.87 5.75 -0.24
C ILE A 55 8.39 4.32 -0.49
N SER A 56 7.84 3.67 0.53
CA SER A 56 7.30 2.32 0.40
C SER A 56 6.05 2.27 -0.48
N SER A 57 5.18 3.28 -0.44
CA SER A 57 4.01 3.34 -1.31
C SER A 57 4.40 3.59 -2.77
N THR A 58 5.45 4.36 -3.03
CA THR A 58 6.02 4.52 -4.37
C THR A 58 6.56 3.19 -4.92
N ALA A 59 7.25 2.40 -4.08
CA ALA A 59 7.69 1.05 -4.44
C ALA A 59 6.52 0.09 -4.67
N ALA A 60 5.46 0.17 -3.86
CA ALA A 60 4.23 -0.60 -4.06
C ALA A 60 3.56 -0.24 -5.39
N LEU A 61 3.53 1.04 -5.75
CA LEU A 61 3.02 1.51 -7.04
C LEU A 61 3.85 1.00 -8.22
N ALA A 62 5.18 1.00 -8.10
CA ALA A 62 6.06 0.41 -9.11
C ALA A 62 5.79 -1.10 -9.26
N ALA A 63 5.63 -1.83 -8.15
CA ALA A 63 5.30 -3.25 -8.17
C ALA A 63 3.94 -3.52 -8.83
N ALA A 64 2.90 -2.73 -8.50
CA ALA A 64 1.58 -2.80 -9.12
C ALA A 64 1.61 -2.47 -10.62
N SER A 65 2.51 -1.57 -11.03
CA SER A 65 2.69 -1.21 -12.44
C SER A 65 3.41 -2.31 -13.24
N ILE A 66 4.25 -3.12 -12.57
CA ILE A 66 4.90 -4.30 -13.16
C ILE A 66 3.93 -5.49 -13.19
N CYS A 67 3.24 -5.74 -12.07
CA CYS A 67 2.30 -6.84 -11.90
C CYS A 67 1.08 -6.34 -11.10
N PRO A 68 -0.06 -6.04 -11.75
CA PRO A 68 -1.24 -5.49 -11.08
C PRO A 68 -1.79 -6.36 -9.95
N MET A 69 -1.68 -7.70 -10.06
CA MET A 69 -2.12 -8.64 -9.03
C MET A 69 -1.31 -8.54 -7.72
N ALA A 70 -0.16 -7.86 -7.73
CA ALA A 70 0.62 -7.68 -6.51
C ALA A 70 -0.13 -6.86 -5.45
N VAL A 71 -1.09 -6.00 -5.87
CA VAL A 71 -1.88 -5.17 -4.96
C VAL A 71 -2.72 -6.00 -3.99
N ASP A 72 -3.17 -7.19 -4.41
CA ASP A 72 -3.97 -8.10 -3.57
C ASP A 72 -3.21 -8.62 -2.33
N TYR A 73 -1.89 -8.41 -2.30
CA TYR A 73 -0.99 -8.78 -1.21
C TYR A 73 -0.40 -7.57 -0.48
N MET A 74 -0.95 -6.37 -0.68
CA MET A 74 -0.50 -5.14 -0.04
C MET A 74 -1.49 -4.68 1.02
N LEU A 75 -0.97 -4.25 2.18
CA LEU A 75 -1.77 -3.62 3.23
C LEU A 75 -1.25 -2.21 3.48
N ALA A 76 -2.10 -1.19 3.44
CA ALA A 76 -1.70 0.17 3.81
C ALA A 76 -1.68 0.31 5.35
N SER A 77 -0.58 0.82 5.92
CA SER A 77 -0.51 1.09 7.37
C SER A 77 -1.10 2.46 7.74
N HIS A 78 -0.59 3.51 7.11
CA HIS A 78 -0.97 4.89 7.35
C HIS A 78 -0.97 5.68 6.05
N VAL A 79 -1.66 6.82 6.07
CA VAL A 79 -1.44 7.85 5.05
C VAL A 79 -0.34 8.78 5.53
N SER A 80 0.74 8.88 4.74
CA SER A 80 1.81 9.81 5.07
C SER A 80 1.40 11.27 4.82
N SER A 81 1.97 12.17 5.61
CA SER A 81 1.82 13.63 5.46
C SER A 81 2.53 14.20 4.22
N GLU A 82 3.31 13.40 3.48
CA GLU A 82 3.87 13.87 2.20
C GLU A 82 2.76 14.13 1.16
N PRO A 83 2.89 15.19 0.33
CA PRO A 83 1.81 15.65 -0.56
C PRO A 83 1.23 14.60 -1.51
N ALA A 84 2.03 13.63 -1.95
CA ALA A 84 1.61 12.62 -2.90
C ALA A 84 1.26 11.26 -2.26
N GLY A 85 1.38 11.11 -0.93
CA GLY A 85 1.09 9.86 -0.24
C GLY A 85 -0.35 9.38 -0.45
N HIS A 86 -1.32 10.27 -0.29
CA HIS A 86 -2.74 9.95 -0.49
C HIS A 86 -3.07 9.58 -1.96
N LEU A 87 -2.44 10.25 -2.93
CA LEU A 87 -2.67 10.00 -4.36
C LEU A 87 -2.26 8.58 -4.75
N ILE A 88 -1.16 8.08 -4.16
CA ILE A 88 -0.69 6.72 -4.42
C ILE A 88 -1.67 5.69 -3.85
N LEU A 89 -2.12 5.88 -2.60
CA LEU A 89 -3.08 4.96 -1.98
C LEU A 89 -4.43 4.95 -2.70
N GLU A 90 -4.90 6.12 -3.16
CA GLU A 90 -6.09 6.23 -4.00
C GLU A 90 -5.93 5.47 -5.32
N TYR A 91 -4.80 5.64 -6.01
CA TYR A 91 -4.51 4.91 -7.25
C TYR A 91 -4.49 3.38 -7.04
N LEU A 92 -3.91 2.93 -5.93
CA LEU A 92 -3.87 1.52 -5.54
C LEU A 92 -5.19 1.01 -4.95
N SER A 93 -6.18 1.88 -4.74
CA SER A 93 -7.45 1.55 -4.06
C SER A 93 -7.24 0.95 -2.65
N LEU A 94 -6.21 1.40 -1.93
CA LEU A 94 -5.89 0.94 -0.58
C LEU A 94 -6.33 1.96 0.47
N GLN A 95 -6.93 1.46 1.56
CA GLN A 95 -7.44 2.28 2.67
C GLN A 95 -6.55 2.09 3.90
N PRO A 96 -5.82 3.13 4.36
CA PRO A 96 -4.99 3.01 5.56
C PRO A 96 -5.84 3.17 6.84
N PRO A 97 -5.64 2.34 7.87
CA PRO A 97 -6.33 2.48 9.15
C PRO A 97 -5.82 3.64 10.01
N ILE A 98 -4.60 4.14 9.77
CA ILE A 98 -3.96 5.18 10.59
C ILE A 98 -3.91 6.51 9.82
N THR A 99 -4.55 7.55 10.37
CA THR A 99 -4.54 8.93 9.84
C THR A 99 -3.96 9.90 10.87
N ALA A 100 -2.69 9.68 11.24
CA ALA A 100 -2.03 10.35 12.37
C ALA A 100 -0.96 11.39 11.96
N HIS A 101 -1.02 11.89 10.71
CA HIS A 101 -0.06 12.87 10.18
C HIS A 101 1.43 12.46 10.28
N MET A 102 1.72 11.15 10.19
CA MET A 102 3.08 10.63 10.26
C MET A 102 3.90 10.97 9.01
N CYS A 103 5.22 11.15 9.15
CA CYS A 103 6.13 11.54 8.05
C CYS A 103 7.59 11.10 8.32
N LEU A 104 7.81 10.12 9.22
CA LEU A 104 9.15 9.69 9.60
C LEU A 104 9.72 8.67 8.61
N GLY A 105 8.89 7.73 8.15
CA GLY A 105 9.31 6.59 7.32
C GLY A 105 9.91 5.47 8.15
N GLU A 106 10.92 4.79 7.60
CA GLU A 106 11.69 3.71 8.24
C GLU A 106 10.88 2.47 8.67
N GLY A 107 9.65 2.32 8.19
CA GLY A 107 8.76 1.23 8.60
C GLY A 107 7.95 1.55 9.87
N THR A 108 8.00 2.78 10.38
CA THR A 108 7.36 3.12 11.66
C THR A 108 5.84 3.00 11.63
N GLY A 109 5.19 3.42 10.55
CA GLY A 109 3.76 3.20 10.34
C GLY A 109 3.42 1.73 10.14
N ALA A 110 4.24 1.00 9.36
CA ALA A 110 4.05 -0.43 9.18
C ALA A 110 4.07 -1.18 10.52
N VAL A 111 5.08 -0.95 11.36
CA VAL A 111 5.17 -1.55 12.70
C VAL A 111 4.05 -1.07 13.62
N ALA A 112 3.67 0.21 13.56
CA ALA A 112 2.56 0.75 14.35
C ALA A 112 1.20 0.10 14.01
N SER A 113 1.04 -0.45 12.79
CA SER A 113 -0.18 -1.15 12.39
C SER A 113 -0.25 -2.61 12.85
N ILE A 114 0.86 -3.22 13.27
CA ILE A 114 0.91 -4.63 13.68
C ILE A 114 -0.05 -4.95 14.85
N PRO A 115 -0.12 -4.16 15.94
CA PRO A 115 -1.05 -4.45 17.03
C PRO A 115 -2.53 -4.45 16.61
N LEU A 116 -2.88 -3.69 15.57
CA LEU A 116 -4.24 -3.69 15.00
C LEU A 116 -4.51 -4.99 14.24
N LEU A 117 -3.52 -5.50 13.51
CA LEU A 117 -3.61 -6.79 12.83
C LEU A 117 -3.68 -7.95 13.84
N ASP A 118 -2.87 -7.91 14.91
CA ASP A 118 -2.93 -8.89 15.99
C ASP A 118 -4.33 -8.93 16.63
N MET A 119 -4.92 -7.76 16.88
CA MET A 119 -6.30 -7.65 17.37
C MET A 119 -7.31 -8.29 16.42
N ALA A 120 -7.19 -8.03 15.11
CA ALA A 120 -8.07 -8.61 14.10
C ALA A 120 -7.96 -10.14 14.06
N VAL A 121 -6.74 -10.66 14.14
CA VAL A 121 -6.45 -12.10 14.21
C VAL A 121 -7.03 -12.72 15.48
N ASP A 122 -6.87 -12.06 16.63
CA ASP A 122 -7.42 -12.55 17.90
C ASP A 122 -8.95 -12.59 17.87
N ILE A 123 -9.61 -11.57 17.30
CA ILE A 123 -11.07 -11.57 17.12
C ILE A 123 -11.49 -12.75 16.23
N TYR A 124 -10.81 -12.94 15.10
CA TYR A 124 -11.13 -14.02 14.16
C TYR A 124 -11.02 -15.42 14.79
N HIS A 125 -10.05 -15.63 15.68
CA HIS A 125 -9.81 -16.93 16.30
C HIS A 125 -10.56 -17.17 17.62
N ARG A 126 -10.88 -16.12 18.37
CA ARG A 126 -11.34 -16.24 19.77
C ARG A 126 -12.72 -15.68 20.04
N MET A 127 -13.29 -14.90 19.12
CA MET A 127 -14.63 -14.35 19.33
C MET A 127 -15.67 -15.46 19.23
N SER A 128 -16.49 -15.59 20.27
CA SER A 128 -17.55 -16.58 20.28
C SER A 128 -18.62 -16.30 19.23
N THR A 129 -19.18 -17.37 18.66
CA THR A 129 -20.33 -17.28 17.75
C THR A 129 -21.61 -16.96 18.51
N PHE A 130 -22.65 -16.48 17.83
CA PHE A 130 -23.95 -16.21 18.47
C PHE A 130 -24.57 -17.43 19.14
N GLU A 131 -24.36 -18.62 18.58
CA GLU A 131 -24.78 -19.90 19.16
C GLU A 131 -24.10 -20.17 20.50
N GLU A 132 -22.78 -19.94 20.60
CA GLU A 132 -22.01 -20.15 21.82
C GLU A 132 -22.43 -19.22 22.97
N ILE A 133 -22.88 -18.01 22.65
CA ILE A 133 -23.33 -17.01 23.64
C ILE A 133 -24.85 -16.93 23.78
N GLN A 134 -25.60 -17.86 23.17
CA GLN A 134 -27.05 -17.98 23.29
C GLN A 134 -27.83 -16.72 22.90
N ILE A 135 -27.36 -16.00 21.88
CA ILE A 135 -28.07 -14.85 21.31
C ILE A 135 -28.92 -15.34 20.13
N GLU A 136 -30.21 -15.04 20.16
CA GLU A 136 -31.13 -15.35 19.05
C GLU A 136 -30.84 -14.44 17.83
N ASP A 137 -30.95 -15.01 16.63
CA ASP A 137 -30.78 -14.27 15.38
C ASP A 137 -31.78 -13.11 15.29
N TYR A 138 -31.30 -11.96 14.79
CA TYR A 138 -32.15 -10.80 14.57
C TYR A 138 -33.29 -11.11 13.59
N GLN A 139 -34.53 -10.99 14.06
CA GLN A 139 -35.73 -11.05 13.23
C GLN A 139 -36.17 -9.60 12.88
N PRO A 140 -36.07 -9.17 11.60
CA PRO A 140 -36.64 -7.89 11.20
C PRO A 140 -38.16 -7.88 11.42
N LEU A 141 -38.66 -6.75 11.95
CA LEU A 141 -40.08 -6.50 12.23
C LEU A 141 -40.94 -6.48 10.96
#